data_AF-A0A7S0RGB8-F1
#
_entry.id   AF-A0A7S0RGB8-F1
#
_cell.length_a   1.000
_cell.length_b   1.000
_cell.length_c   1.000
_cell.angle_alpha   90.00
_cell.angle_beta   90.00
_cell.angle_gamma   90.00
#
_symmetry.space_group_name_H-M   'P 1'
#
loop_
_entity.id
_entity.type
_entity.pdbx_description
1 polymer ?
#
loop_
_entity_poly.entity_id
_entity_poly.type
_entity_poly.pdbx_seq_one_letter_code
_entity_poly.pdbx_strand_id
1 'polypeptide(L)'
;MRRIGAASRLLVAYILGCAVLGIVAEDVKQDSELSEWEQHFFKRSDENLKRYVQDPTKDCNEYGCTLKDTDGDGLNDWEEINKYGTDPLKADTDGDGLKDGEEINVYRTNPLSQDTDGDGLSDFDEVTKHFTNPIAPDTDGDGLSDYDEIMKYKTVNK
;
A
#
# COMPACT_ATOMS: atom_id res chain seq x y z
N MET A 1 0.80 -32.31 46.72
CA MET A 1 -0.46 -32.87 46.19
C MET A 1 -1.45 -31.75 45.96
N ARG A 2 -2.26 -31.87 44.90
CA ARG A 2 -3.33 -30.97 44.38
C ARG A 2 -2.82 -29.96 43.34
N ARG A 3 -3.35 -29.85 42.13
CA ARG A 3 -4.28 -30.64 41.30
C ARG A 3 -3.99 -30.19 39.87
N ILE A 4 -3.78 -31.13 38.95
CA ILE A 4 -3.74 -30.86 37.51
C ILE A 4 -5.20 -30.59 37.11
N GLY A 5 -5.50 -29.39 36.60
CA GLY A 5 -6.84 -28.99 36.19
C GLY A 5 -6.82 -28.54 34.74
N ALA A 6 -7.25 -29.44 33.86
CA ALA A 6 -7.46 -29.16 32.45
C ALA A 6 -8.50 -28.04 32.27
N ALA A 7 -8.09 -26.97 31.61
CA ALA A 7 -8.97 -26.14 30.78
C ALA A 7 -8.31 -25.99 29.41
N SER A 8 -8.17 -27.11 28.70
CA SER A 8 -8.32 -27.08 27.25
C SER A 8 -9.72 -26.56 26.96
N ARG A 9 -9.83 -25.43 26.26
CA ARG A 9 -10.90 -25.13 25.30
C ARG A 9 -10.67 -23.74 24.73
N LEU A 10 -10.49 -23.71 23.40
CA LEU A 10 -10.92 -22.67 22.47
C LEU A 10 -10.74 -21.21 22.97
N LEU A 11 -9.86 -20.40 22.39
CA LEU A 11 -10.09 -19.87 21.05
C LEU A 11 -8.75 -19.33 20.50
N VAL A 12 -8.18 -20.04 19.53
CA VAL A 12 -7.08 -19.59 18.65
C VAL A 12 -7.62 -18.61 17.58
N ALA A 13 -8.63 -17.82 17.91
CA ALA A 13 -9.29 -17.01 16.89
C ALA A 13 -9.89 -15.78 17.53
N TYR A 14 -9.08 -14.74 17.76
CA TYR A 14 -9.51 -13.35 17.55
C TYR A 14 -8.38 -12.31 17.76
N ILE A 15 -7.28 -12.37 17.00
CA ILE A 15 -6.49 -11.15 16.72
C ILE A 15 -6.16 -11.09 15.23
N LEU A 16 -7.18 -11.36 14.42
CA LEU A 16 -7.26 -10.94 13.02
C LEU A 16 -8.73 -10.56 12.83
N GLY A 17 -9.02 -9.26 12.88
CA GLY A 17 -10.36 -8.74 12.64
C GLY A 17 -11.05 -8.10 13.84
N CYS A 18 -10.47 -7.04 14.43
CA CYS A 18 -11.25 -6.13 15.28
C CYS A 18 -10.74 -4.69 15.16
N ALA A 19 -10.56 -4.22 13.92
CA ALA A 19 -10.59 -2.79 13.61
C ALA A 19 -12.04 -2.36 13.34
N VAL A 20 -12.96 -2.56 14.28
CA VAL A 20 -14.29 -1.94 14.26
C VAL A 20 -14.77 -1.82 15.72
N LEU A 21 -15.27 -0.63 16.07
CA LEU A 21 -15.80 -0.20 17.37
C LEU A 21 -14.74 0.40 18.31
N GLY A 22 -14.61 1.73 18.25
CA GLY A 22 -13.79 2.54 19.16
C GLY A 22 -14.17 2.33 20.63
N ILE A 23 -13.43 1.44 21.29
CA ILE A 23 -13.47 1.21 22.73
C ILE A 23 -12.09 1.57 23.25
N VAL A 24 -12.05 2.51 24.18
CA VAL A 24 -10.87 2.91 24.94
C VAL A 24 -10.22 1.68 25.58
N ALA A 25 -8.91 1.52 25.37
CA ALA A 25 -8.11 0.49 26.00
C ALA A 25 -7.91 0.84 27.49
N GLU A 26 -8.91 0.53 28.31
CA GLU A 26 -8.68 0.33 29.74
C GLU A 26 -8.59 -1.18 29.99
N ASP A 27 -7.50 -1.57 30.63
CA ASP A 27 -7.12 -2.92 31.08
C ASP A 27 -6.47 -3.87 30.06
N VAL A 28 -5.40 -3.39 29.40
CA VAL A 28 -4.29 -4.30 29.04
C VAL A 28 -3.63 -4.73 30.35
N LYS A 29 -3.86 -5.98 30.74
CA LYS A 29 -3.22 -6.57 31.92
C LYS A 29 -1.70 -6.43 31.80
N GLN A 30 -1.12 -5.88 32.86
CA GLN A 30 0.29 -5.66 33.07
C GLN A 30 1.11 -6.91 32.68
N ASP A 31 2.19 -6.69 31.91
CA ASP A 31 3.16 -7.63 31.31
C ASP A 31 3.80 -8.70 32.24
N SER A 32 3.33 -8.84 33.47
CA SER A 32 4.02 -9.59 34.53
C SER A 32 3.73 -11.10 34.58
N GLU A 33 2.96 -11.67 33.64
CA GLU A 33 2.64 -13.11 33.64
C GLU A 33 3.06 -13.88 32.37
N LEU A 34 3.69 -13.22 31.39
CA LEU A 34 4.18 -13.90 30.19
C LEU A 34 5.54 -14.55 30.44
N SER A 35 5.67 -15.83 30.09
CA SER A 35 6.94 -16.57 30.28
C SER A 35 8.05 -15.99 29.40
N GLU A 36 9.31 -16.13 29.83
CA GLU A 36 10.48 -15.63 29.07
C GLU A 36 10.52 -16.16 27.62
N TRP A 37 9.96 -17.36 27.37
CA TRP A 37 9.86 -17.96 26.04
C TRP A 37 8.72 -17.39 25.18
N GLU A 38 7.59 -16.99 25.78
CA GLU A 38 6.51 -16.28 25.07
C GLU A 38 6.92 -14.86 24.70
N GLN A 39 7.68 -14.20 25.59
CA GLN A 39 8.30 -12.90 25.29
C GLN A 39 9.33 -12.99 24.16
N HIS A 40 10.04 -14.12 24.02
CA HIS A 40 11.02 -14.33 22.96
C HIS A 40 10.37 -14.63 21.60
N PHE A 41 9.25 -15.36 21.57
CA PHE A 41 8.53 -15.67 20.32
C PHE A 41 7.87 -14.42 19.71
N PHE A 42 7.28 -13.55 20.55
CA PHE A 42 6.68 -12.29 20.10
C PHE A 42 7.74 -11.26 19.66
N LYS A 43 8.95 -11.29 20.25
CA LYS A 43 10.07 -10.41 19.85
C LYS A 43 10.76 -10.85 18.55
N ARG A 44 10.60 -12.10 18.12
CA ARG A 44 11.34 -12.69 16.99
C ARG A 44 10.60 -12.57 15.65
N SER A 45 9.28 -12.38 15.65
CA SER A 45 8.53 -11.98 14.44
C SER A 45 8.85 -10.55 14.00
N ASP A 46 9.34 -9.71 14.92
CA ASP A 46 9.61 -8.29 14.66
C ASP A 46 11.07 -7.97 14.34
N GLU A 47 12.02 -8.93 14.37
CA GLU A 47 13.41 -8.60 14.01
C GLU A 47 13.62 -8.43 12.50
N ASN A 48 12.81 -9.10 11.67
CA ASN A 48 12.77 -8.82 10.23
C ASN A 48 11.98 -7.54 9.90
N LEU A 49 11.08 -7.09 10.79
CA LEU A 49 10.38 -5.81 10.65
C LEU A 49 11.23 -4.63 11.14
N LYS A 50 12.09 -4.84 12.15
CA LYS A 50 12.99 -3.81 12.72
C LYS A 50 14.14 -3.38 11.81
N ARG A 51 14.36 -4.07 10.69
CA ARG A 51 15.33 -3.61 9.67
C ARG A 51 14.72 -2.58 8.71
N TYR A 52 13.39 -2.50 8.65
CA TYR A 52 12.64 -1.45 7.93
C TYR A 52 12.08 -0.36 8.86
N VAL A 53 11.93 -0.66 10.15
CA VAL A 53 11.58 0.33 11.18
C VAL A 53 12.87 0.83 11.85
N GLN A 54 13.72 1.52 11.08
CA GLN A 54 14.63 2.48 11.70
C GLN A 54 13.76 3.66 12.14
N ASP A 55 13.20 3.55 13.35
CA ASP A 55 12.67 4.64 14.16
C ASP A 55 11.97 5.75 13.34
N PRO A 56 10.65 5.65 13.11
CA PRO A 56 9.88 6.62 12.34
C PRO A 56 9.83 8.00 12.99
N THR A 57 10.51 8.21 14.12
CA THR A 57 10.67 9.51 14.78
C THR A 57 12.09 10.07 14.71
N LYS A 58 13.06 9.35 14.12
CA LYS A 58 14.48 9.75 14.17
C LYS A 58 14.92 10.70 13.08
N ASP A 59 14.16 10.80 12.01
CA ASP A 59 14.29 11.85 10.98
C ASP A 59 13.18 12.90 11.13
N CYS A 60 12.70 13.05 12.37
CA CYS A 60 11.67 14.01 12.72
C CYS A 60 12.31 14.99 13.69
N ASN A 61 12.44 16.23 13.23
CA ASN A 61 12.72 17.34 14.13
C ASN A 61 11.41 17.85 14.74
N GLU A 62 11.50 18.85 15.60
CA GLU A 62 10.38 19.57 16.22
C GLU A 62 9.38 20.18 15.19
N TYR A 63 9.67 20.09 13.89
CA TYR A 63 8.84 20.54 12.77
C TYR A 63 8.19 19.42 11.92
N GLY A 64 8.37 18.13 12.25
CA GLY A 64 7.66 16.98 11.64
C GLY A 64 8.51 16.01 10.81
N CYS A 65 8.01 14.78 10.59
CA CYS A 65 8.65 13.66 9.86
C CYS A 65 8.53 13.74 8.31
N THR A 66 8.32 14.91 7.71
CA THR A 66 7.42 14.99 6.54
C THR A 66 8.01 15.62 5.26
N LEU A 67 9.29 15.43 4.94
CA LEU A 67 9.88 15.98 3.69
C LEU A 67 10.87 15.07 2.95
N LYS A 68 11.20 13.89 3.47
CA LYS A 68 12.13 12.99 2.79
C LYS A 68 11.39 12.32 1.63
N ASP A 69 11.91 12.50 0.43
CA ASP A 69 11.50 11.88 -0.83
C ASP A 69 12.73 11.09 -1.28
N THR A 70 12.72 9.78 -1.05
CA THR A 70 13.94 8.96 -1.13
C THR A 70 14.32 8.56 -2.55
N ASP A 71 13.33 8.37 -3.42
CA ASP A 71 13.53 7.99 -4.81
C ASP A 71 13.36 9.15 -5.80
N GLY A 72 12.91 10.32 -5.33
CA GLY A 72 12.86 11.56 -6.09
C GLY A 72 11.73 11.54 -7.13
N ASP A 73 10.58 10.98 -6.77
CA ASP A 73 9.43 10.84 -7.67
C ASP A 73 8.40 11.98 -7.51
N GLY A 74 8.54 12.79 -6.45
CA GLY A 74 7.65 13.90 -6.13
C GLY A 74 6.64 13.62 -5.02
N LEU A 75 6.69 12.44 -4.39
CA LEU A 75 6.01 12.10 -3.15
C LEU A 75 7.04 11.96 -2.03
N ASN A 76 6.64 12.28 -0.79
CA ASN A 76 7.51 11.98 0.34
C ASN A 76 7.22 10.58 0.88
N ASP A 77 8.23 9.95 1.50
CA ASP A 77 8.20 8.60 2.05
C ASP A 77 6.95 8.35 2.94
N TRP A 78 6.48 9.38 3.65
CA TRP A 78 5.30 9.27 4.49
C TRP A 78 4.01 9.16 3.69
N GLU A 79 3.83 9.98 2.65
CA GLU A 79 2.66 9.91 1.76
C GLU A 79 2.62 8.59 1.02
N GLU A 80 3.76 8.11 0.52
CA GLU A 80 3.87 6.83 -0.15
C GLU A 80 3.39 5.69 0.75
N ILE A 81 3.94 5.56 1.97
CA ILE A 81 3.57 4.48 2.88
C ILE A 81 2.14 4.63 3.43
N ASN A 82 1.72 5.83 3.84
CA ASN A 82 0.51 6.00 4.66
C ASN A 82 -0.74 6.39 3.86
N LYS A 83 -0.57 6.92 2.64
CA LYS A 83 -1.68 7.46 1.84
C LYS A 83 -1.88 6.66 0.56
N TYR A 84 -0.80 6.29 -0.12
CA TYR A 84 -0.88 5.70 -1.47
C TYR A 84 -0.53 4.21 -1.50
N GLY A 85 0.23 3.72 -0.52
CA GLY A 85 0.67 2.32 -0.45
C GLY A 85 1.80 1.98 -1.42
N THR A 86 2.52 2.98 -1.93
CA THR A 86 3.65 2.83 -2.85
C THR A 86 4.96 2.51 -2.12
N ASP A 87 5.99 2.08 -2.86
CA ASP A 87 7.29 1.71 -2.30
C ASP A 87 8.24 2.92 -2.29
N PRO A 88 8.58 3.51 -1.11
CA PRO A 88 9.38 4.74 -1.03
C PRO A 88 10.83 4.61 -1.48
N LEU A 89 11.23 3.46 -2.01
CA LEU A 89 12.54 3.24 -2.61
C LEU A 89 12.46 3.07 -4.13
N LYS A 90 11.27 3.24 -4.72
CA LYS A 90 11.00 3.03 -6.14
C LYS A 90 10.07 4.12 -6.64
N ALA A 91 10.65 4.98 -7.48
CA ALA A 91 9.90 6.07 -8.09
C ALA A 91 8.74 5.63 -9.00
N ASP A 92 8.64 4.34 -9.33
CA ASP A 92 7.61 3.71 -10.18
C ASP A 92 7.34 2.33 -9.55
N THR A 93 6.26 2.24 -8.77
CA THR A 93 5.97 1.10 -7.91
C THR A 93 5.43 -0.08 -8.71
N ASP A 94 4.57 0.15 -9.69
CA ASP A 94 3.97 -0.91 -10.51
C ASP A 94 4.76 -1.26 -11.77
N GLY A 95 5.72 -0.42 -12.16
CA GLY A 95 6.68 -0.66 -13.23
C GLY A 95 6.12 -0.44 -14.63
N ASP A 96 5.10 0.40 -14.81
CA ASP A 96 4.54 0.72 -16.14
C ASP A 96 5.36 1.79 -16.90
N GLY A 97 6.21 2.53 -16.19
CA GLY A 97 7.07 3.59 -16.72
C GLY A 97 6.66 5.02 -16.34
N LEU A 98 5.52 5.22 -15.68
CA LEU A 98 5.15 6.46 -15.00
C LEU A 98 5.64 6.42 -13.56
N LYS A 99 6.01 7.59 -13.03
CA LYS A 99 6.36 7.69 -11.61
C LYS A 99 5.11 7.77 -10.74
N ASP A 100 5.15 7.22 -9.52
CA ASP A 100 3.99 7.26 -8.63
C ASP A 100 3.50 8.69 -8.38
N GLY A 101 4.45 9.62 -8.21
CA GLY A 101 4.18 11.05 -8.11
C GLY A 101 3.56 11.67 -9.37
N GLU A 102 3.92 11.21 -10.58
CA GLU A 102 3.30 11.67 -11.84
C GLU A 102 1.88 11.12 -11.99
N GLU A 103 1.70 9.84 -11.72
CA GLU A 103 0.40 9.17 -11.73
C GLU A 103 -0.60 9.86 -10.81
N ILE A 104 -0.21 10.09 -9.55
CA ILE A 104 -1.08 10.71 -8.56
C ILE A 104 -1.35 12.19 -8.87
N ASN A 105 -0.32 12.96 -9.24
CA ASN A 105 -0.45 14.42 -9.31
C ASN A 105 -0.91 14.93 -10.68
N VAL A 106 -0.59 14.21 -11.76
CA VAL A 106 -0.81 14.64 -13.14
C VAL A 106 -1.93 13.83 -13.79
N TYR A 107 -1.77 12.51 -13.86
CA TYR A 107 -2.63 11.63 -14.67
C TYR A 107 -3.87 11.12 -13.94
N ARG A 108 -3.86 11.16 -12.60
CA ARG A 108 -4.91 10.62 -11.71
C ARG A 108 -5.11 9.12 -11.89
N THR A 109 -4.05 8.41 -12.27
CA THR A 109 -3.99 6.95 -12.36
C THR A 109 -3.67 6.32 -11.01
N ASN A 110 -3.69 5.00 -10.94
CA ASN A 110 -3.41 4.21 -9.76
C ASN A 110 -1.97 3.67 -9.80
N PRO A 111 -1.05 4.17 -8.94
CA PRO A 111 0.38 3.81 -8.96
C PRO A 111 0.71 2.38 -8.51
N LEU A 112 -0.33 1.56 -8.33
CA LEU A 112 -0.25 0.16 -7.96
C LEU A 112 -0.82 -0.74 -9.07
N SER A 113 -1.12 -0.18 -10.24
CA SER A 113 -1.77 -0.85 -11.36
C SER A 113 -1.30 -0.27 -12.68
N GLN A 114 -0.52 -1.06 -13.43
CA GLN A 114 0.03 -0.65 -14.72
C GLN A 114 -1.03 -0.22 -15.76
N ASP A 115 -2.29 -0.60 -15.54
CA ASP A 115 -3.45 -0.32 -16.38
C ASP A 115 -4.58 0.04 -15.40
N THR A 116 -4.88 1.34 -15.26
CA THR A 116 -5.78 1.84 -14.22
C THR A 116 -7.24 1.54 -14.53
N ASP A 117 -7.63 1.62 -15.80
CA ASP A 117 -9.01 1.45 -16.23
C ASP A 117 -9.36 0.03 -16.70
N GLY A 118 -8.34 -0.79 -16.94
CA GLY A 118 -8.43 -2.21 -17.20
C GLY A 118 -8.80 -2.54 -18.64
N ASP A 119 -8.54 -1.65 -19.59
CA ASP A 119 -8.87 -1.85 -21.00
C ASP A 119 -7.83 -2.70 -21.76
N GLY A 120 -6.63 -2.88 -21.18
CA GLY A 120 -5.51 -3.66 -21.72
C GLY A 120 -4.35 -2.83 -22.28
N LEU A 121 -4.41 -1.50 -22.25
CA LEU A 121 -3.28 -0.60 -22.45
C LEU A 121 -2.70 -0.20 -21.09
N SER A 122 -1.39 0.03 -21.02
CA SER A 122 -0.81 0.57 -19.78
C SER A 122 -1.00 2.08 -19.72
N ASP A 123 -1.10 2.64 -18.51
CA ASP A 123 -1.29 4.07 -18.31
C ASP A 123 -0.19 4.89 -19.02
N PHE A 124 1.06 4.42 -18.94
CA PHE A 124 2.19 4.97 -19.71
C PHE A 124 1.95 4.98 -21.23
N ASP A 125 1.45 3.88 -21.80
CA ASP A 125 1.24 3.75 -23.24
C ASP A 125 0.10 4.65 -23.72
N GLU A 126 -0.95 4.77 -22.91
CA GLU A 126 -2.07 5.67 -23.16
C GLU A 126 -1.62 7.13 -23.18
N VAL A 127 -0.88 7.59 -22.17
CA VAL A 127 -0.50 9.01 -22.10
C VAL A 127 0.64 9.39 -23.05
N THR A 128 1.51 8.45 -23.44
CA THR A 128 2.69 8.76 -24.26
C THR A 128 2.60 8.34 -25.73
N LYS A 129 1.91 7.24 -26.05
CA LYS A 129 1.85 6.68 -27.42
C LYS A 129 0.51 6.95 -28.09
N HIS A 130 -0.57 6.70 -27.37
CA HIS A 130 -1.92 6.67 -27.94
C HIS A 130 -2.69 7.98 -27.74
N PHE A 131 -2.38 8.67 -26.65
CA PHE A 131 -3.04 9.89 -26.19
C PHE A 131 -4.54 9.68 -25.96
N THR A 132 -4.87 8.56 -25.31
CA THR A 132 -6.18 8.21 -24.76
C THR A 132 -6.24 8.60 -23.28
N ASN A 133 -7.39 8.40 -22.64
CA ASN A 133 -7.62 8.77 -21.26
C ASN A 133 -7.39 7.56 -20.33
N PRO A 134 -6.29 7.51 -19.54
CA PRO A 134 -5.89 6.32 -18.78
C PRO A 134 -6.78 5.97 -17.57
N ILE A 135 -7.92 6.64 -17.44
CA ILE A 135 -8.90 6.40 -16.38
C ILE A 135 -10.29 6.08 -16.95
N ALA A 136 -10.39 5.86 -18.26
CA ALA A 136 -11.64 5.64 -18.96
C ALA A 136 -11.40 4.66 -20.13
N PRO A 137 -11.92 3.41 -20.06
CA PRO A 137 -11.59 2.37 -21.04
C PRO A 137 -12.01 2.66 -22.48
N ASP A 138 -12.80 3.71 -22.70
CA ASP A 138 -13.37 4.16 -23.97
C ASP A 138 -13.33 5.69 -23.92
N THR A 139 -12.31 6.28 -24.54
CA THR A 139 -12.01 7.72 -24.45
C THR A 139 -13.09 8.58 -25.11
N ASP A 140 -13.62 8.14 -26.25
CA ASP A 140 -14.58 8.93 -27.05
C ASP A 140 -16.05 8.54 -26.83
N GLY A 141 -16.29 7.43 -26.12
CA GLY A 141 -17.61 6.94 -25.74
C GLY A 141 -18.40 6.33 -26.89
N ASP A 142 -17.73 5.85 -27.94
CA ASP A 142 -18.39 5.24 -29.10
C ASP A 142 -18.81 3.77 -28.90
N GLY A 143 -18.37 3.16 -27.80
CA GLY A 143 -18.67 1.80 -27.40
C GLY A 143 -17.59 0.77 -27.75
N LEU A 144 -16.45 1.20 -28.28
CA LEU A 144 -15.23 0.40 -28.42
C LEU A 144 -14.22 0.84 -27.36
N SER A 145 -13.49 -0.10 -26.75
CA SER A 145 -12.40 0.30 -25.85
C SER A 145 -11.21 0.86 -26.62
N ASP A 146 -10.40 1.68 -25.99
CA ASP A 146 -9.21 2.27 -26.61
C ASP A 146 -8.25 1.17 -27.11
N TYR A 147 -8.05 0.12 -26.32
CA TYR A 147 -7.35 -1.10 -26.75
C TYR A 147 -7.92 -1.70 -28.04
N ASP A 148 -9.25 -1.83 -28.14
CA ASP A 148 -9.91 -2.43 -29.29
C ASP A 148 -9.75 -1.54 -30.53
N GLU A 149 -9.92 -0.23 -30.37
CA GLU A 149 -9.67 0.76 -31.42
C GLU A 149 -8.25 0.63 -31.98
N ILE A 150 -7.24 0.59 -31.11
CA ILE A 150 -5.82 0.58 -31.47
C ILE A 150 -5.39 -0.77 -32.07
N MET A 151 -5.75 -1.88 -31.43
CA MET A 151 -5.24 -3.20 -31.77
C MET A 151 -6.06 -3.90 -32.86
N LYS A 152 -7.37 -3.66 -32.93
CA LYS A 152 -8.26 -4.33 -33.90
C LYS A 152 -8.61 -3.43 -35.06
N TYR A 153 -9.01 -2.18 -34.80
CA TYR A 153 -9.58 -1.30 -35.82
C TYR A 153 -8.58 -0.33 -36.44
N LYS A 154 -7.44 -0.09 -35.77
CA LYS A 154 -6.43 0.92 -36.12
C LYS A 154 -7.04 2.31 -36.29
N THR A 155 -8.08 2.58 -35.51
CA THR A 155 -8.67 3.90 -35.31
C THR A 155 -8.18 4.42 -33.97
N VAL A 156 -8.11 5.74 -33.83
CA VAL A 156 -7.99 6.39 -32.53
C VAL A 156 -8.88 7.60 -32.66
N ASN A 157 -10.08 7.50 -32.10
CA ASN A 157 -10.98 8.63 -32.06
C ASN A 157 -10.73 9.34 -30.72
N LYS A 158 -10.34 10.61 -30.78
CA LYS A 158 -9.98 11.42 -29.61
C LYS A 158 -11.03 12.49 -29.35
#